data_AF-A0A7C7YR36-F1
#
_entry.id   AF-A0A7C7YR36-F1
#
_cell.length_a   1.000
_cell.length_b   1.000
_cell.length_c   1.000
_cell.angle_alpha   90.00
_cell.angle_beta   90.00
_cell.angle_gamma   90.00
#
_symmetry.space_group_name_H-M   'P 1'
#
loop_
_entity.id
_entity.type
_entity.pdbx_description
1 polymer ?
#
loop_
_entity_poly.entity_id
_entity_poly.type
_entity_poly.pdbx_seq_one_letter_code
_entity_poly.pdbx_strand_id
1 'polypeptide(L)'
;MNQEYQEEDYDEDYEEEGEVGGWLTDTPYWLISIALHAIVLFILGSVVVLEIVEEEEQRRTVVKKEIKPPKYDPTKKRDIERKPEILEKQKKDPVKILKPDKISRTPKGTSKNNKTNKNIKNQLNDAFGMTGAGAGAYGDRFGKGSLSREGGSEATESAVLAALKWLERHQHPDGHWSSNGFLRPDGCEKEDGDGFDGYDVGCTAMAMLAYLGFGHTHESGEFPEFVVVMRKAMNWMLKQQIKDADPKLNGLYGLPLEDSDEWIYNHAIATMAMSELLLLSHDKIKLAKPVENSTKWCLRAQNPGYGWKYGYQAGRNDTSVTGWMVLALKTSKVCALSRYIKIKSKDFQPAFDGALKWFESCTSERSGICGYETPGDEGSRLQGRYPEPYPYSKDLSCMTAVSVLCRIFAGEKTSSNAIKSGAAVLMEEIPRWRPQEGKRKSKINLYYWYYATYAMFQIGGSKWREWNEAMIETLVRNQRVGGCEDGSWDPVGEWGIAGGRVYNTAIGAMTLEVYYRFARAGN
;
A
#
# COMPACT_ATOMS: atom_id res chain seq x y z
N MET A 1 90.50 -24.10 -45.79
CA MET A 1 89.06 -23.82 -45.94
C MET A 1 88.34 -25.14 -45.75
N ASN A 2 87.59 -25.23 -44.65
CA ASN A 2 86.60 -26.24 -44.26
C ASN A 2 87.01 -27.70 -44.01
N GLN A 3 86.23 -28.29 -43.08
CA GLN A 3 86.15 -29.68 -42.61
C GLN A 3 87.23 -30.07 -41.56
N GLU A 4 86.93 -30.67 -40.41
CA GLU A 4 85.84 -31.57 -39.98
C GLU A 4 85.58 -31.55 -38.44
N TYR A 5 84.36 -31.93 -38.09
CA TYR A 5 83.81 -32.58 -36.87
C TYR A 5 84.42 -32.41 -35.46
N GLN A 6 83.54 -32.10 -34.50
CA GLN A 6 83.35 -32.91 -33.28
C GLN A 6 81.96 -32.67 -32.65
N GLU A 7 81.30 -33.76 -32.24
CA GLU A 7 80.04 -33.82 -31.48
C GLU A 7 80.28 -33.51 -30.00
N GLU A 8 79.35 -32.80 -29.35
CA GLU A 8 79.14 -32.85 -27.90
C GLU A 8 77.65 -32.76 -27.56
N ASP A 9 77.19 -33.77 -26.80
CA ASP A 9 75.87 -33.90 -26.19
C ASP A 9 75.65 -32.85 -25.09
N TYR A 10 74.44 -32.27 -25.01
CA TYR A 10 73.95 -31.61 -23.79
C TYR A 10 72.46 -31.89 -23.59
N ASP A 11 72.18 -32.46 -22.40
CA ASP A 11 70.90 -32.91 -21.87
C ASP A 11 69.88 -31.78 -21.61
N GLU A 12 68.59 -32.15 -21.70
CA GLU A 12 67.40 -31.33 -21.45
C GLU A 12 67.16 -31.08 -19.95
N ASP A 13 67.01 -29.80 -19.57
CA ASP A 13 66.48 -29.35 -18.28
C ASP A 13 64.96 -29.58 -18.21
N TYR A 14 64.51 -30.39 -17.26
CA TYR A 14 63.11 -30.51 -16.83
C TYR A 14 62.85 -29.56 -15.64
N GLU A 15 61.88 -28.65 -15.79
CA GLU A 15 61.31 -27.87 -14.68
C GLU A 15 60.34 -28.74 -13.85
N GLU A 16 60.63 -28.88 -12.55
CA GLU A 16 59.90 -29.70 -11.58
C GLU A 16 58.75 -28.90 -10.94
N GLU A 17 57.52 -29.45 -10.96
CA GLU A 17 56.32 -28.91 -10.33
C GLU A 17 56.40 -28.98 -8.79
N GLY A 18 56.08 -27.86 -8.12
CA GLY A 18 56.11 -27.73 -6.66
C GLY A 18 55.03 -28.55 -5.92
N GLU A 19 55.48 -29.19 -4.84
CA GLU A 19 54.76 -30.08 -3.93
C GLU A 19 53.43 -29.56 -3.37
N VAL A 20 52.38 -30.38 -3.45
CA VAL A 20 51.18 -30.28 -2.61
C VAL A 20 50.94 -31.63 -1.93
N GLY A 21 51.19 -31.71 -0.61
CA GLY A 21 50.43 -32.60 0.28
C GLY A 21 51.08 -33.88 0.80
N GLY A 22 52.33 -33.85 1.29
CA GLY A 22 53.01 -35.02 1.90
C GLY A 22 52.46 -35.54 3.24
N TRP A 23 51.38 -34.98 3.80
CA TRP A 23 50.84 -35.45 5.10
C TRP A 23 49.74 -36.51 4.97
N LEU A 24 49.11 -36.65 3.80
CA LEU A 24 48.05 -37.64 3.58
C LEU A 24 48.62 -39.04 3.28
N THR A 25 49.85 -39.15 2.78
CA THR A 25 50.48 -40.44 2.41
C THR A 25 51.05 -41.19 3.60
N ASP A 26 51.45 -40.49 4.67
CA ASP A 26 52.06 -41.08 5.87
C ASP A 26 51.09 -41.27 7.04
N THR A 27 49.83 -40.85 6.90
CA THR A 27 48.84 -41.01 7.97
C THR A 27 48.27 -42.44 7.96
N PRO A 28 48.36 -43.20 9.07
CA PRO A 28 47.80 -44.54 9.13
C PRO A 28 46.29 -44.53 8.83
N TYR A 29 45.83 -45.45 7.97
CA TYR A 29 44.43 -45.53 7.53
C TYR A 29 43.42 -45.59 8.69
N TRP A 30 43.81 -46.15 9.84
CA TRP A 30 42.96 -46.22 11.03
C TRP A 30 42.72 -44.84 11.67
N LEU A 31 43.66 -43.89 11.57
CA LEU A 31 43.50 -42.51 12.05
C LEU A 31 42.52 -41.71 11.18
N ILE A 32 42.60 -41.89 9.87
CA ILE A 32 41.64 -41.30 8.90
C ILE A 32 40.24 -41.86 9.17
N SER A 33 40.13 -43.17 9.40
CA SER A 33 38.86 -43.81 9.75
C SER A 33 38.27 -43.28 11.06
N ILE A 34 39.08 -43.10 12.11
CA ILE A 34 38.62 -42.52 13.38
C ILE A 34 38.11 -41.09 13.18
N ALA A 35 38.83 -40.26 12.43
CA ALA A 35 38.40 -38.89 12.15
C ALA A 35 37.08 -38.85 11.38
N LEU A 36 36.91 -39.72 10.38
CA LEU A 36 35.68 -39.84 9.61
C LEU A 36 34.50 -40.29 10.50
N HIS A 37 34.69 -41.29 11.34
CA HIS A 37 33.65 -41.76 12.26
C HIS A 37 33.29 -40.71 13.31
N ALA A 38 34.26 -39.93 13.80
CA ALA A 38 34.00 -38.83 14.72
C ALA A 38 33.13 -37.73 14.07
N ILE A 39 33.37 -37.41 12.80
CA ILE A 39 32.56 -36.45 12.04
C ILE A 39 31.13 -36.99 11.84
N VAL A 40 30.99 -38.28 11.47
CA VAL A 40 29.68 -38.91 11.30
C VAL A 40 28.89 -38.95 12.61
N LEU A 41 29.53 -39.30 13.72
CA LEU A 41 28.90 -39.29 15.04
C LEU A 41 28.51 -37.87 15.49
N PHE A 42 29.31 -36.86 15.15
CA PHE A 42 28.96 -35.46 15.42
C PHE A 42 27.74 -35.00 14.61
N ILE A 43 27.65 -35.37 13.34
CA ILE A 43 26.49 -35.07 12.49
C ILE A 43 25.24 -35.78 13.01
N LEU A 44 25.33 -37.08 13.31
CA LEU A 44 24.21 -37.84 13.87
C LEU A 44 23.76 -37.30 15.23
N GLY A 45 24.70 -36.98 16.11
CA GLY A 45 24.40 -36.33 17.40
C GLY A 45 23.73 -34.96 17.23
N SER A 46 24.15 -34.19 16.23
CA SER A 46 23.54 -32.89 15.91
C SER A 46 22.10 -33.03 15.41
N VAL A 47 21.83 -34.03 14.56
CA VAL A 47 20.47 -34.33 14.08
C VAL A 47 19.55 -34.75 15.23
N VAL A 48 20.03 -35.61 16.13
CA VAL A 48 19.26 -36.03 17.31
C VAL A 48 18.98 -34.87 18.26
N VAL A 49 19.95 -33.97 18.47
CA VAL A 49 19.73 -32.75 19.27
C VAL A 49 18.72 -31.82 18.61
N LEU A 50 18.75 -31.68 17.29
CA LEU A 50 17.76 -30.87 16.56
C LEU A 50 16.35 -31.47 16.66
N GLU A 51 16.21 -32.80 16.53
CA GLU A 51 14.91 -33.48 16.73
C GLU A 51 14.39 -33.31 18.16
N ILE A 52 15.24 -33.44 19.19
CA ILE A 52 14.84 -33.25 20.60
C ILE A 52 14.40 -31.80 20.85
N VAL A 53 15.10 -30.82 20.29
CA VAL A 53 14.73 -29.39 20.41
C VAL A 53 13.39 -29.12 19.71
N GLU A 54 13.16 -29.70 18.53
CA GLU A 54 11.91 -29.57 17.79
C GLU A 54 10.74 -30.25 18.54
N GLU A 55 10.98 -31.40 19.17
CA GLU A 55 9.99 -32.11 19.99
C GLU A 55 9.67 -31.35 21.30
N GLU A 56 10.65 -30.70 21.95
CA GLU A 56 10.41 -29.80 23.09
C GLU A 56 9.64 -28.54 22.69
N GLU A 57 9.90 -27.98 21.51
CA GLU A 57 9.18 -26.82 20.98
C GLU A 57 7.71 -27.16 20.67
N GLN A 58 7.44 -28.36 20.16
CA GLN A 58 6.07 -28.87 19.97
C GLN A 58 5.36 -29.21 21.28
N ARG A 59 6.07 -29.69 22.31
CA ARG A 59 5.50 -30.01 23.63
C ARG A 59 5.23 -28.80 24.51
N ARG A 60 5.76 -27.61 24.18
CA ARG A 60 5.27 -26.36 24.78
C ARG A 60 3.84 -26.14 24.32
N THR A 61 2.92 -26.63 25.15
CA THR A 61 1.50 -26.32 25.09
C THR A 61 1.37 -24.81 25.29
N VAL A 62 1.36 -24.06 24.19
CA VAL A 62 0.86 -22.70 24.20
C VAL A 62 -0.60 -22.86 24.57
N VAL A 63 -0.92 -22.56 25.84
CA VAL A 63 -2.29 -22.24 26.22
C VAL A 63 -2.64 -21.07 25.32
N LYS A 64 -3.30 -21.36 24.19
CA LYS A 64 -3.79 -20.37 23.25
C LYS A 64 -4.94 -19.70 23.99
N LYS A 65 -4.61 -18.76 24.87
CA LYS A 65 -5.57 -17.90 25.54
C LYS A 65 -6.38 -17.30 24.40
N GLU A 66 -7.64 -17.68 24.32
CA GLU A 66 -8.54 -17.20 23.30
C GLU A 66 -8.52 -15.67 23.42
N ILE A 67 -7.87 -15.00 22.46
CA ILE A 67 -7.75 -13.55 22.48
C ILE A 67 -9.12 -13.04 22.08
N LYS A 68 -9.96 -12.82 23.09
CA LYS A 68 -11.27 -12.20 22.89
C LYS A 68 -11.05 -10.80 22.29
N PRO A 69 -11.87 -10.39 21.30
CA PRO A 69 -11.82 -9.04 20.78
C PRO A 69 -11.99 -7.99 21.89
N PRO A 70 -11.42 -6.80 21.72
CA PRO A 70 -11.64 -5.70 22.66
C PRO A 70 -13.13 -5.38 22.80
N LYS A 71 -13.59 -5.20 24.04
CA LYS A 71 -14.99 -4.84 24.31
C LYS A 71 -15.24 -3.37 23.97
N TYR A 72 -16.42 -3.07 23.45
CA TYR A 72 -16.86 -1.70 23.22
C TYR A 72 -17.09 -0.96 24.56
N ASP A 73 -16.61 0.29 24.65
CA ASP A 73 -16.84 1.18 25.79
C ASP A 73 -17.85 2.27 25.41
N PRO A 74 -19.12 2.20 25.90
CA PRO A 74 -20.16 3.15 25.55
C PRO A 74 -19.98 4.54 26.20
N THR A 75 -19.03 4.70 27.13
CA THR A 75 -18.83 5.97 27.85
C THR A 75 -17.90 6.94 27.12
N LYS A 76 -17.21 6.46 26.08
CA LYS A 76 -16.24 7.26 25.33
C LYS A 76 -16.94 8.27 24.42
N LYS A 77 -16.78 9.56 24.73
CA LYS A 77 -17.35 10.65 23.92
C LYS A 77 -16.60 10.80 22.59
N ARG A 78 -17.35 11.09 21.52
CA ARG A 78 -16.86 11.34 20.16
C ARG A 78 -17.15 12.78 19.76
N ASP A 79 -16.22 13.42 19.07
CA ASP A 79 -16.45 14.72 18.43
C ASP A 79 -17.09 14.47 17.06
N ILE A 80 -18.39 14.72 16.96
CA ILE A 80 -19.18 14.49 15.73
C ILE A 80 -19.35 15.80 14.94
N GLU A 81 -19.13 16.94 15.59
CA GLU A 81 -19.25 18.26 14.99
C GLU A 81 -17.88 18.89 14.72
N ARG A 82 -17.72 19.47 13.53
CA ARG A 82 -16.53 20.23 13.16
C ARG A 82 -16.46 21.51 13.99
N LYS A 83 -15.60 21.54 15.01
CA LYS A 83 -15.23 22.78 15.70
C LYS A 83 -14.15 23.50 14.88
N PRO A 84 -14.39 24.74 14.41
CA PRO A 84 -13.34 25.50 13.74
C PRO A 84 -12.24 25.85 14.75
N GLU A 85 -11.06 25.27 14.61
CA GLU A 85 -9.90 25.70 15.38
C GLU A 85 -9.43 27.04 14.79
N ILE A 86 -9.73 28.15 15.48
CA ILE A 86 -9.13 29.44 15.18
C ILE A 86 -7.66 29.32 15.54
N LEU A 87 -6.79 29.11 14.55
CA LEU A 87 -5.36 29.23 14.74
C LEU A 87 -5.08 30.66 15.20
N GLU A 88 -4.86 30.88 16.50
CA GLU A 88 -4.22 32.10 16.96
C GLU A 88 -2.96 32.28 16.12
N LYS A 89 -2.85 33.41 15.42
CA LYS A 89 -1.62 33.77 14.72
C LYS A 89 -0.51 33.75 15.77
N GLN A 90 0.29 32.68 15.79
CA GLN A 90 1.56 32.70 16.51
C GLN A 90 2.28 33.97 16.06
N LYS A 91 2.49 34.90 16.99
CA LYS A 91 3.40 36.02 16.80
C LYS A 91 4.72 35.40 16.37
N LYS A 92 5.06 35.55 15.08
CA LYS A 92 6.42 35.31 14.65
C LYS A 92 7.27 36.29 15.42
N ASP A 93 8.12 35.81 16.31
CA ASP A 93 9.15 36.65 16.89
C ASP A 93 9.89 37.34 15.72
N PRO A 94 10.07 38.68 15.78
CA PRO A 94 10.71 39.40 14.69
C PRO A 94 12.07 38.78 14.45
N VAL A 95 12.29 38.37 13.19
CA VAL A 95 13.59 37.87 12.71
C VAL A 95 14.64 38.89 13.11
N LYS A 96 15.50 38.54 14.07
CA LYS A 96 16.72 39.30 14.34
C LYS A 96 17.58 39.19 13.08
N ILE A 97 17.54 40.23 12.26
CA ILE A 97 18.47 40.39 11.14
C ILE A 97 19.85 40.60 11.76
N LEU A 98 20.60 39.51 11.90
CA LEU A 98 22.02 39.57 12.22
C LEU A 98 22.73 40.15 10.99
N LYS A 99 23.43 41.28 11.18
CA LYS A 99 24.26 41.89 10.14
C LYS A 99 25.31 40.86 9.67
N PRO A 100 25.63 40.82 8.36
CA PRO A 100 26.58 39.85 7.85
C PRO A 100 28.00 40.24 8.29
N ASP A 101 28.56 39.50 9.24
CA ASP A 101 29.97 39.61 9.56
C ASP A 101 30.83 38.88 8.52
N LYS A 102 31.99 39.51 8.27
CA LYS A 102 32.98 39.24 7.23
C LYS A 102 33.32 37.76 7.05
N ILE A 103 33.43 37.36 5.78
CA ILE A 103 33.97 36.08 5.33
C ILE A 103 35.37 35.89 5.91
N SER A 104 35.48 34.97 6.86
CA SER A 104 36.74 34.46 7.41
C SER A 104 36.86 32.99 7.03
N ARG A 105 38.03 32.62 6.50
CA ARG A 105 38.38 31.32 5.91
C ARG A 105 38.01 30.17 6.85
N THR A 106 37.20 29.23 6.36
CA THR A 106 36.89 27.99 7.07
C THR A 106 38.14 27.11 7.15
N PRO A 107 38.61 26.70 8.35
CA PRO A 107 39.60 25.63 8.46
C PRO A 107 38.96 24.31 7.98
N LYS A 108 39.67 23.56 7.14
CA LYS A 108 39.30 22.20 6.72
C LYS A 108 39.35 21.27 7.94
N GLY A 109 38.20 21.01 8.55
CA GLY A 109 38.02 19.95 9.54
C GLY A 109 37.97 18.57 8.89
N THR A 110 38.90 17.69 9.28
CA THR A 110 39.12 16.32 8.81
C THR A 110 38.18 15.31 9.47
N SER A 111 36.87 15.43 9.26
CA SER A 111 35.92 14.36 9.66
C SER A 111 34.88 14.12 8.57
N LYS A 112 34.89 12.90 8.02
CA LYS A 112 33.95 12.42 6.98
C LYS A 112 32.58 11.97 7.52
N ASN A 113 32.30 12.10 8.82
CA ASN A 113 31.07 11.56 9.41
C ASN A 113 29.90 12.55 9.58
N ASN A 114 30.01 13.80 9.13
CA ASN A 114 28.93 14.81 9.29
C ASN A 114 28.37 15.38 7.98
N LYS A 115 28.37 14.62 6.87
CA LYS A 115 27.79 15.05 5.58
C LYS A 115 26.84 14.06 4.90
N THR A 116 26.01 13.36 5.66
CA THR A 116 24.91 12.58 5.08
C THR A 116 23.66 12.77 5.92
N ASN A 117 22.77 13.69 5.52
CA ASN A 117 21.30 13.63 5.73
C ASN A 117 20.51 14.92 5.45
N LYS A 118 21.11 16.00 4.94
CA LYS A 118 20.34 17.25 4.69
C LYS A 118 19.81 17.50 3.28
N ASN A 119 20.21 16.76 2.24
CA ASN A 119 19.81 17.10 0.86
C ASN A 119 19.13 15.99 0.04
N ILE A 120 18.66 14.89 0.65
CA ILE A 120 17.88 13.85 -0.08
C ILE A 120 16.38 13.85 0.29
N LYS A 121 15.97 14.55 1.36
CA LYS A 121 14.63 14.39 1.95
C LYS A 121 13.45 15.09 1.27
N ASN A 122 13.65 16.05 0.35
CA ASN A 122 12.51 16.88 -0.11
C ASN A 122 12.06 16.67 -1.57
N GLN A 123 12.88 16.14 -2.48
CA GLN A 123 12.45 16.04 -3.90
C GLN A 123 11.56 14.82 -4.21
N LEU A 124 11.66 13.74 -3.42
CA LEU A 124 10.86 12.53 -3.61
C LEU A 124 9.43 12.65 -3.04
N ASN A 125 9.27 13.41 -1.94
CA ASN A 125 7.98 13.66 -1.30
C ASN A 125 7.08 14.54 -2.20
N ASP A 126 7.67 15.53 -2.86
CA ASP A 126 6.95 16.46 -3.72
C ASP A 126 6.49 15.76 -5.01
N ALA A 127 7.34 15.03 -5.74
CA ALA A 127 6.95 14.51 -7.07
C ALA A 127 5.92 13.35 -7.08
N PHE A 128 5.66 12.70 -5.95
CA PHE A 128 4.85 11.48 -5.90
C PHE A 128 3.66 11.55 -4.94
N GLY A 129 3.50 12.65 -4.20
CA GLY A 129 2.42 12.82 -3.22
C GLY A 129 2.47 11.84 -2.04
N MET A 130 3.47 10.95 -1.98
CA MET A 130 3.74 10.10 -0.83
C MET A 130 4.74 10.79 0.07
N THR A 131 4.32 11.17 1.26
CA THR A 131 5.21 11.67 2.29
C THR A 131 5.96 10.47 2.90
N GLY A 132 7.29 10.54 2.96
CA GLY A 132 8.13 9.45 3.49
C GLY A 132 7.78 9.01 4.92
N ALA A 133 8.50 7.99 5.41
CA ALA A 133 8.31 7.20 6.64
C ALA A 133 7.99 7.92 7.98
N GLY A 134 7.91 9.25 8.01
CA GLY A 134 7.51 10.06 9.16
C GLY A 134 6.23 10.85 8.91
N ALA A 135 5.29 10.39 8.09
CA ALA A 135 4.14 11.22 7.70
C ALA A 135 2.77 10.58 7.94
N GLY A 136 2.67 9.74 8.97
CA GLY A 136 1.39 9.52 9.63
C GLY A 136 0.94 10.79 10.37
N ALA A 137 -0.31 10.79 10.86
CA ALA A 137 -0.91 11.87 11.65
C ALA A 137 0.00 12.45 12.76
N TYR A 138 0.99 11.67 13.22
CA TYR A 138 1.86 11.99 14.34
C TYR A 138 3.37 12.09 14.00
N GLY A 139 3.77 11.96 12.72
CA GLY A 139 5.18 11.67 12.37
C GLY A 139 6.09 12.84 12.02
N ASP A 140 5.57 13.99 11.56
CA ASP A 140 6.39 15.17 11.17
C ASP A 140 5.84 16.48 11.78
N ARG A 141 4.94 16.38 12.76
CA ARG A 141 4.12 17.50 13.23
C ARG A 141 3.96 17.51 14.76
N PHE A 142 4.98 17.98 15.49
CA PHE A 142 4.77 18.52 16.86
C PHE A 142 4.01 19.86 16.85
N GLY A 143 3.01 20.00 15.98
CA GLY A 143 2.20 21.19 15.87
C GLY A 143 0.89 20.87 15.14
N LYS A 144 -0.23 21.05 15.86
CA LYS A 144 -1.61 21.06 15.34
C LYS A 144 -1.82 21.90 14.06
N GLY A 145 -0.90 22.79 13.73
CA GLY A 145 -1.04 23.82 12.70
C GLY A 145 -0.95 23.40 11.23
N SER A 146 -0.67 22.14 10.90
CA SER A 146 -0.70 21.68 9.50
C SER A 146 -1.93 20.81 9.18
N LEU A 147 -2.64 20.32 10.20
CA LEU A 147 -3.86 19.51 10.07
C LEU A 147 -5.06 20.40 9.68
N SER A 148 -5.12 21.60 10.26
CA SER A 148 -6.15 22.62 9.99
C SER A 148 -6.03 23.30 8.62
N ARG A 149 -4.86 23.28 7.96
CA ARG A 149 -4.63 24.03 6.70
C ARG A 149 -5.32 23.44 5.48
N GLU A 150 -5.49 22.12 5.44
CA GLU A 150 -6.09 21.41 4.31
C GLU A 150 -7.50 20.88 4.63
N GLY A 151 -8.06 21.25 5.78
CA GLY A 151 -9.45 20.97 6.17
C GLY A 151 -9.64 19.90 7.24
N GLY A 152 -8.55 19.34 7.80
CA GLY A 152 -8.63 18.46 8.96
C GLY A 152 -9.20 19.16 10.20
N SER A 153 -9.92 18.40 11.00
CA SER A 153 -10.59 18.84 12.23
C SER A 153 -10.57 17.73 13.28
N GLU A 154 -10.84 18.08 14.54
CA GLU A 154 -11.01 17.09 15.61
C GLU A 154 -12.08 16.04 15.26
N ALA A 155 -13.14 16.45 14.55
CA ALA A 155 -14.20 15.53 14.14
C ALA A 155 -13.73 14.50 13.10
N THR A 156 -12.92 14.90 12.14
CA THR A 156 -12.38 14.00 11.11
C THR A 156 -11.34 13.04 11.69
N GLU A 157 -10.50 13.51 12.62
CA GLU A 157 -9.57 12.64 13.36
C GLU A 157 -10.31 11.66 14.28
N SER A 158 -11.34 12.14 14.99
CA SER A 158 -12.21 11.29 15.83
C SER A 158 -12.92 10.22 15.01
N ALA A 159 -13.40 10.57 13.81
CA ALA A 159 -14.04 9.63 12.90
C ALA A 159 -13.07 8.54 12.40
N VAL A 160 -11.85 8.92 11.98
CA VAL A 160 -10.82 7.96 11.58
C VAL A 160 -10.46 7.03 12.74
N LEU A 161 -10.19 7.58 13.93
CA LEU A 161 -9.87 6.78 15.10
C LEU A 161 -11.00 5.82 15.49
N ALA A 162 -12.26 6.23 15.36
CA ALA A 162 -13.41 5.36 15.60
C ALA A 162 -13.47 4.21 14.59
N ALA A 163 -13.19 4.47 13.32
CA ALA A 163 -13.12 3.46 12.27
C ALA A 163 -12.01 2.42 12.53
N LEU A 164 -10.83 2.87 12.94
CA LEU A 164 -9.72 1.97 13.29
C LEU A 164 -10.01 1.13 14.54
N LYS A 165 -10.70 1.69 15.53
CA LYS A 165 -11.17 0.91 16.69
C LYS A 165 -12.25 -0.09 16.30
N TRP A 166 -13.12 0.26 15.35
CA TRP A 166 -14.08 -0.70 14.82
C TRP A 166 -13.34 -1.85 14.14
N LEU A 167 -12.38 -1.56 13.25
CA LEU A 167 -11.58 -2.58 12.58
C LEU A 167 -10.83 -3.47 13.58
N GLU A 168 -10.20 -2.90 14.62
CA GLU A 168 -9.50 -3.67 15.66
C GLU A 168 -10.44 -4.71 16.31
N ARG A 169 -11.66 -4.31 16.67
CA ARG A 169 -12.65 -5.21 17.29
C ARG A 169 -13.09 -6.33 16.36
N HIS A 170 -13.04 -6.13 15.06
CA HIS A 170 -13.57 -7.07 14.06
C HIS A 170 -12.47 -7.76 13.25
N GLN A 171 -11.21 -7.70 13.71
CA GLN A 171 -10.09 -8.46 13.13
C GLN A 171 -10.15 -9.92 13.58
N HIS A 172 -10.07 -10.86 12.64
CA HIS A 172 -9.97 -12.28 12.95
C HIS A 172 -8.69 -12.62 13.72
N PRO A 173 -8.67 -13.70 14.54
CA PRO A 173 -7.53 -14.04 15.38
C PRO A 173 -6.19 -14.24 14.64
N ASP A 174 -6.25 -14.67 13.38
CA ASP A 174 -5.10 -14.88 12.49
C ASP A 174 -4.62 -13.59 11.78
N GLY A 175 -5.39 -12.50 11.86
CA GLY A 175 -5.00 -11.15 11.44
C GLY A 175 -5.75 -10.56 10.25
N HIS A 176 -6.65 -11.30 9.62
CA HIS A 176 -7.39 -10.80 8.46
C HIS A 176 -8.71 -10.13 8.85
N TRP A 177 -9.29 -9.42 7.88
CA TRP A 177 -10.70 -9.03 7.91
C TRP A 177 -11.42 -9.68 6.75
N SER A 178 -12.52 -10.34 7.06
CA SER A 178 -13.34 -10.99 6.03
C SER A 178 -14.37 -10.02 5.48
N SER A 179 -14.57 -10.10 4.17
CA SER A 179 -15.61 -9.39 3.43
C SER A 179 -16.99 -9.98 3.69
N ASN A 180 -17.07 -11.30 3.82
CA ASN A 180 -18.28 -12.06 4.12
C ASN A 180 -18.02 -12.98 5.32
N GLY A 181 -18.51 -12.61 6.50
CA GLY A 181 -18.22 -13.30 7.75
C GLY A 181 -17.10 -12.63 8.55
N PHE A 182 -17.08 -11.29 8.60
CA PHE A 182 -16.17 -10.58 9.51
C PHE A 182 -16.40 -11.00 10.97
N LEU A 183 -15.34 -10.94 11.79
CA LEU A 183 -15.44 -11.35 13.19
C LEU A 183 -16.41 -10.44 13.93
N ARG A 184 -17.44 -11.03 14.54
CA ARG A 184 -18.43 -10.34 15.37
C ARG A 184 -18.17 -10.67 16.85
N PRO A 185 -17.66 -9.73 17.66
CA PRO A 185 -17.43 -9.95 19.09
C PRO A 185 -18.69 -10.31 19.89
N ASP A 186 -18.51 -10.85 21.10
CA ASP A 186 -19.60 -11.08 22.06
C ASP A 186 -20.48 -9.81 22.21
N GLY A 187 -21.78 -9.91 21.90
CA GLY A 187 -22.73 -8.79 21.89
C GLY A 187 -22.98 -8.16 20.51
N CYS A 188 -22.36 -8.67 19.45
CA CYS A 188 -22.57 -8.31 18.05
C CYS A 188 -23.39 -9.37 17.29
N GLU A 189 -24.62 -9.64 17.74
CA GLU A 189 -25.41 -10.79 17.26
C GLU A 189 -26.06 -10.59 15.88
N LYS A 190 -26.01 -9.38 15.31
CA LYS A 190 -26.60 -9.12 13.99
C LYS A 190 -25.69 -9.60 12.88
N GLU A 191 -26.18 -10.58 12.11
CA GLU A 191 -25.59 -11.01 10.83
C GLU A 191 -25.93 -10.01 9.72
N ASP A 192 -25.60 -8.73 9.91
CA ASP A 192 -25.71 -7.71 8.89
C ASP A 192 -24.33 -7.23 8.41
N GLY A 193 -24.33 -6.61 7.24
CA GLY A 193 -23.19 -5.92 6.68
C GLY A 193 -22.10 -6.80 6.05
N ASP A 194 -22.35 -8.09 5.86
CA ASP A 194 -21.51 -8.94 5.03
C ASP A 194 -21.60 -8.55 3.55
N GLY A 195 -20.48 -8.69 2.86
CA GLY A 195 -20.34 -8.49 1.44
C GLY A 195 -20.35 -9.81 0.66
N PHE A 196 -19.58 -9.86 -0.42
CA PHE A 196 -19.40 -11.04 -1.25
C PHE A 196 -18.15 -11.80 -0.81
N ASP A 197 -18.11 -13.11 -1.09
CA ASP A 197 -16.93 -13.93 -0.86
C ASP A 197 -15.75 -13.52 -1.75
N GLY A 198 -14.54 -13.87 -1.33
CA GLY A 198 -13.33 -13.72 -2.17
C GLY A 198 -12.64 -12.36 -2.06
N TYR A 199 -13.10 -11.44 -1.21
CA TYR A 199 -12.52 -10.10 -1.05
C TYR A 199 -11.69 -9.89 0.21
N ASP A 200 -11.39 -10.94 0.96
CA ASP A 200 -10.71 -10.86 2.26
C ASP A 200 -9.31 -10.27 2.16
N VAL A 201 -8.57 -10.59 1.09
CA VAL A 201 -7.26 -10.00 0.81
C VAL A 201 -7.38 -8.50 0.57
N GLY A 202 -8.32 -8.06 -0.27
CA GLY A 202 -8.56 -6.65 -0.57
C GLY A 202 -9.04 -5.87 0.66
N CYS A 203 -9.98 -6.44 1.43
CA CYS A 203 -10.48 -5.84 2.67
C CYS A 203 -9.39 -5.71 3.73
N THR A 204 -8.57 -6.75 3.90
CA THR A 204 -7.42 -6.71 4.82
C THR A 204 -6.40 -5.67 4.38
N ALA A 205 -6.11 -5.58 3.08
CA ALA A 205 -5.18 -4.59 2.55
C ALA A 205 -5.71 -3.15 2.70
N MET A 206 -7.00 -2.90 2.49
CA MET A 206 -7.63 -1.60 2.77
C MET A 206 -7.57 -1.23 4.25
N ALA A 207 -7.88 -2.18 5.15
CA ALA A 207 -7.77 -1.96 6.59
C ALA A 207 -6.33 -1.61 6.98
N MET A 208 -5.34 -2.33 6.44
CA MET A 208 -3.92 -2.00 6.62
C MET A 208 -3.61 -0.59 6.13
N LEU A 209 -4.09 -0.19 4.95
CA LEU A 209 -3.90 1.16 4.42
C LEU A 209 -4.48 2.23 5.34
N ALA A 210 -5.63 2.01 5.98
CA ALA A 210 -6.19 2.94 6.96
C ALA A 210 -5.27 3.11 8.19
N TYR A 211 -4.82 2.00 8.78
CA TYR A 211 -3.85 2.08 9.90
C TYR A 211 -2.55 2.78 9.51
N LEU A 212 -2.02 2.49 8.33
CA LEU A 212 -0.82 3.15 7.80
C LEU A 212 -1.03 4.64 7.64
N GLY A 213 -2.21 5.04 7.15
CA GLY A 213 -2.55 6.45 7.00
C GLY A 213 -2.66 7.20 8.32
N PHE A 214 -3.11 6.50 9.37
CA PHE A 214 -3.09 6.99 10.74
C PHE A 214 -1.71 6.88 11.43
N GLY A 215 -0.67 6.43 10.71
CA GLY A 215 0.71 6.39 11.18
C GLY A 215 1.10 5.14 11.96
N HIS A 216 0.39 4.03 11.79
CA HIS A 216 0.66 2.78 12.49
C HIS A 216 1.22 1.71 11.56
N THR A 217 2.33 1.11 11.97
CA THR A 217 2.96 -0.03 11.30
C THR A 217 2.94 -1.26 12.21
N HIS A 218 3.50 -2.38 11.76
CA HIS A 218 3.73 -3.55 12.62
C HIS A 218 4.85 -3.37 13.64
N GLU A 219 5.59 -2.25 13.61
CA GLU A 219 6.72 -2.00 14.52
C GLU A 219 6.51 -0.81 15.45
N SER A 220 5.73 0.18 15.02
CA SER A 220 5.59 1.46 15.70
C SER A 220 4.22 2.10 15.46
N GLY A 221 3.82 2.94 16.41
CA GLY A 221 2.55 3.67 16.41
C GLY A 221 2.27 4.24 17.79
N GLU A 222 1.38 5.23 17.88
CA GLU A 222 0.96 5.82 19.15
C GLU A 222 0.15 4.81 19.99
N PHE A 223 -0.70 4.02 19.33
CA PHE A 223 -1.56 3.01 19.94
C PHE A 223 -0.91 1.62 19.84
N PRO A 224 -0.39 1.05 20.94
CA PRO A 224 0.26 -0.27 20.93
C PRO A 224 -0.64 -1.39 20.41
N GLU A 225 -1.95 -1.30 20.67
CA GLU A 225 -2.94 -2.24 20.18
C GLU A 225 -3.00 -2.27 18.64
N PHE A 226 -2.88 -1.13 17.98
CA PHE A 226 -2.87 -1.04 16.52
C PHE A 226 -1.58 -1.61 15.92
N VAL A 227 -0.45 -1.51 16.64
CA VAL A 227 0.80 -2.18 16.23
C VAL A 227 0.63 -3.70 16.23
N VAL A 228 -0.09 -4.25 17.22
CA VAL A 228 -0.42 -5.68 17.28
C VAL A 228 -1.35 -6.08 16.13
N VAL A 229 -2.40 -5.29 15.87
CA VAL A 229 -3.32 -5.48 14.74
C VAL A 229 -2.55 -5.54 13.42
N MET A 230 -1.68 -4.57 13.17
CA MET A 230 -0.88 -4.49 11.94
C MET A 230 0.12 -5.64 11.82
N ARG A 231 0.72 -6.09 12.94
CA ARG A 231 1.62 -7.25 12.94
C ARG A 231 0.89 -8.53 12.54
N LYS A 232 -0.33 -8.76 13.03
CA LYS A 232 -1.14 -9.91 12.64
C LYS A 232 -1.54 -9.82 11.16
N ALA A 233 -2.03 -8.66 10.72
CA ALA A 233 -2.43 -8.43 9.32
C ALA A 233 -1.27 -8.64 8.35
N MET A 234 -0.08 -8.10 8.66
CA MET A 234 1.14 -8.33 7.87
C MET A 234 1.48 -9.83 7.80
N ASN A 235 1.49 -10.52 8.94
CA ASN A 235 1.81 -11.96 8.98
C ASN A 235 0.81 -12.79 8.17
N TRP A 236 -0.48 -12.44 8.20
CA TRP A 236 -1.49 -13.08 7.38
C TRP A 236 -1.27 -12.79 5.89
N MET A 237 -1.08 -11.52 5.52
CA MET A 237 -0.86 -11.10 4.13
C MET A 237 0.37 -11.79 3.51
N LEU A 238 1.47 -11.92 4.27
CA LEU A 238 2.67 -12.66 3.83
C LEU A 238 2.39 -14.13 3.48
N LYS A 239 1.39 -14.76 4.12
CA LYS A 239 0.96 -16.14 3.80
C LYS A 239 0.07 -16.20 2.57
N GLN A 240 -0.62 -15.12 2.23
CA GLN A 240 -1.51 -15.04 1.06
C GLN A 240 -0.76 -14.84 -0.25
N GLN A 241 0.52 -14.41 -0.22
CA GLN A 241 1.29 -14.25 -1.44
C GLN A 241 1.64 -15.60 -2.04
N ILE A 242 1.26 -15.81 -3.30
CA ILE A 242 1.61 -17.01 -4.05
C ILE A 242 3.11 -17.04 -4.33
N LYS A 243 3.73 -18.18 -4.03
CA LYS A 243 5.13 -18.50 -4.32
C LYS A 243 5.16 -19.65 -5.31
N ASP A 244 5.40 -19.33 -6.58
CA ASP A 244 5.36 -20.29 -7.67
C ASP A 244 6.57 -20.10 -8.60
N ALA A 245 6.89 -21.12 -9.39
CA ALA A 245 7.89 -21.02 -10.44
C ALA A 245 7.34 -20.28 -11.67
N ASP A 246 6.04 -20.38 -11.95
CA ASP A 246 5.38 -19.65 -13.03
C ASP A 246 5.35 -18.14 -12.69
N PRO A 247 6.01 -17.27 -13.49
CA PRO A 247 5.94 -15.83 -13.31
C PRO A 247 4.52 -15.24 -13.43
N LYS A 248 3.55 -15.97 -13.99
CA LYS A 248 2.13 -15.59 -14.05
C LYS A 248 1.42 -15.75 -12.71
N LEU A 249 1.94 -16.58 -11.80
CA LEU A 249 1.38 -16.84 -10.47
C LEU A 249 2.25 -16.24 -9.36
N ASN A 250 3.57 -16.27 -9.53
CA ASN A 250 4.50 -15.82 -8.50
C ASN A 250 4.34 -14.34 -8.12
N GLY A 251 4.17 -14.08 -6.83
CA GLY A 251 3.98 -12.74 -6.28
C GLY A 251 2.53 -12.26 -6.26
N LEU A 252 1.60 -13.04 -6.80
CA LEU A 252 0.18 -12.70 -6.82
C LEU A 252 -0.43 -12.75 -5.40
N TYR A 253 -1.44 -11.91 -5.17
CA TYR A 253 -2.29 -11.97 -3.98
C TYR A 253 -3.75 -12.16 -4.44
N GLY A 254 -4.47 -13.08 -3.82
CA GLY A 254 -5.77 -13.54 -4.31
C GLY A 254 -5.60 -14.56 -5.44
N LEU A 255 -6.15 -15.76 -5.25
CA LEU A 255 -6.14 -16.78 -6.29
C LEU A 255 -7.13 -16.40 -7.40
N PRO A 256 -6.82 -16.69 -8.67
CA PRO A 256 -7.84 -16.76 -9.71
C PRO A 256 -8.79 -17.91 -9.34
N LEU A 257 -9.91 -17.58 -8.72
CA LEU A 257 -10.99 -18.54 -8.54
C LEU A 257 -11.73 -18.66 -9.88
N GLU A 258 -12.08 -19.89 -10.26
CA GLU A 258 -12.71 -20.18 -11.57
C GLU A 258 -13.99 -19.37 -11.83
N ASP A 259 -14.66 -18.92 -10.75
CA ASP A 259 -15.96 -18.23 -10.81
C ASP A 259 -15.91 -16.73 -10.44
N SER A 260 -14.75 -16.14 -10.14
CA SER A 260 -14.67 -14.70 -9.82
C SER A 260 -13.43 -14.06 -10.42
N ASP A 261 -13.61 -13.16 -11.37
CA ASP A 261 -12.55 -12.41 -12.05
C ASP A 261 -11.97 -11.26 -11.20
N GLU A 262 -12.64 -10.91 -10.11
CA GLU A 262 -12.42 -9.67 -9.34
C GLU A 262 -11.19 -9.72 -8.39
N TRP A 263 -10.52 -10.88 -8.30
CA TRP A 263 -9.30 -11.07 -7.50
C TRP A 263 -8.17 -10.09 -7.83
N ILE A 264 -8.17 -9.50 -9.03
CA ILE A 264 -7.12 -8.55 -9.42
C ILE A 264 -7.12 -7.28 -8.56
N TYR A 265 -8.28 -6.88 -8.02
CA TYR A 265 -8.38 -5.79 -7.06
C TYR A 265 -7.65 -6.15 -5.76
N ASN A 266 -7.84 -7.38 -5.28
CA ASN A 266 -7.11 -7.89 -4.12
C ASN A 266 -5.60 -7.77 -4.33
N HIS A 267 -5.11 -8.15 -5.51
CA HIS A 267 -3.69 -8.05 -5.83
C HIS A 267 -3.18 -6.61 -5.78
N ALA A 268 -3.83 -5.69 -6.51
CA ALA A 268 -3.36 -4.32 -6.62
C ALA A 268 -3.38 -3.61 -5.26
N ILE A 269 -4.45 -3.77 -4.48
CA ILE A 269 -4.59 -3.15 -3.16
C ILE A 269 -3.57 -3.76 -2.18
N ALA A 270 -3.38 -5.09 -2.17
CA ALA A 270 -2.37 -5.74 -1.33
C ALA A 270 -0.95 -5.31 -1.68
N THR A 271 -0.62 -5.19 -2.99
CA THR A 271 0.67 -4.65 -3.43
C THR A 271 0.88 -3.22 -2.92
N MET A 272 -0.15 -2.36 -3.00
CA MET A 272 -0.09 -1.00 -2.46
C MET A 272 0.15 -1.00 -0.94
N ALA A 273 -0.64 -1.76 -0.17
CA ALA A 273 -0.54 -1.84 1.28
C ALA A 273 0.82 -2.35 1.76
N MET A 274 1.33 -3.41 1.14
CA MET A 274 2.63 -3.99 1.50
C MET A 274 3.80 -3.09 1.11
N SER A 275 3.71 -2.39 -0.02
CA SER A 275 4.68 -1.37 -0.41
C SER A 275 4.71 -0.20 0.57
N GLU A 276 3.54 0.30 0.98
CA GLU A 276 3.44 1.40 1.94
C GLU A 276 3.93 0.97 3.33
N LEU A 277 3.59 -0.24 3.78
CA LEU A 277 4.12 -0.82 5.01
C LEU A 277 5.65 -0.90 4.98
N LEU A 278 6.25 -1.35 3.87
CA LEU A 278 7.72 -1.38 3.71
C LEU A 278 8.33 0.02 3.76
N LEU A 279 7.69 1.01 3.15
CA LEU A 279 8.18 2.39 3.16
C LEU A 279 8.17 3.00 4.55
N LEU A 280 7.09 2.77 5.31
CA LEU A 280 6.90 3.36 6.64
C LEU A 280 7.67 2.62 7.74
N SER A 281 7.73 1.28 7.70
CA SER A 281 8.44 0.47 8.71
C SER A 281 9.93 0.31 8.44
N HIS A 282 10.36 0.41 7.17
CA HIS A 282 11.70 0.03 6.75
C HIS A 282 12.10 -1.44 7.00
N ASP A 283 11.14 -2.34 7.26
CA ASP A 283 11.37 -3.77 7.47
C ASP A 283 11.70 -4.48 6.15
N LYS A 284 12.93 -4.28 5.67
CA LYS A 284 13.43 -4.91 4.43
C LYS A 284 13.59 -6.42 4.56
N ILE A 285 13.75 -6.93 5.78
CA ILE A 285 13.98 -8.35 6.03
C ILE A 285 12.72 -9.13 5.66
N LYS A 286 11.55 -8.67 6.11
CA LYS A 286 10.29 -9.36 5.84
C LYS A 286 9.61 -8.90 4.56
N LEU A 287 9.70 -7.62 4.21
CA LEU A 287 8.80 -7.02 3.21
C LEU A 287 9.45 -6.77 1.85
N ALA A 288 10.78 -6.62 1.75
CA ALA A 288 11.42 -6.27 0.48
C ALA A 288 11.13 -7.30 -0.63
N LYS A 289 11.29 -8.59 -0.34
CA LYS A 289 11.09 -9.63 -1.35
C LYS A 289 9.62 -9.81 -1.75
N PRO A 290 8.64 -9.85 -0.83
CA PRO A 290 7.22 -9.88 -1.19
C PRO A 290 6.77 -8.66 -2.00
N VAL A 291 7.22 -7.46 -1.64
CA VAL A 291 6.91 -6.24 -2.39
C VAL A 291 7.54 -6.28 -3.79
N GLU A 292 8.78 -6.74 -3.91
CA GLU A 292 9.44 -6.89 -5.21
C GLU A 292 8.69 -7.87 -6.12
N ASN A 293 8.30 -9.04 -5.60
CA ASN A 293 7.64 -10.08 -6.39
C ASN A 293 6.26 -9.61 -6.90
N SER A 294 5.45 -9.03 -6.01
CA SER A 294 4.13 -8.49 -6.36
C SER A 294 4.20 -7.31 -7.34
N THR A 295 5.18 -6.42 -7.16
CA THR A 295 5.43 -5.32 -8.11
C THR A 295 5.84 -5.85 -9.49
N LYS A 296 6.72 -6.85 -9.54
CA LYS A 296 7.11 -7.48 -10.80
C LYS A 296 5.93 -8.16 -11.48
N TRP A 297 5.00 -8.74 -10.71
CA TRP A 297 3.76 -9.28 -11.27
C TRP A 297 2.92 -8.19 -11.93
N CYS A 298 2.66 -7.06 -11.23
CA CYS A 298 1.91 -5.92 -11.79
C CYS A 298 2.50 -5.45 -13.13
N LEU A 299 3.83 -5.28 -13.20
CA LEU A 299 4.52 -4.83 -14.42
C LEU A 299 4.39 -5.84 -15.58
N ARG A 300 4.45 -7.14 -15.30
CA ARG A 300 4.35 -8.18 -16.33
C ARG A 300 2.92 -8.44 -16.80
N ALA A 301 1.94 -8.29 -15.92
CA ALA A 301 0.54 -8.55 -16.20
C ALA A 301 -0.12 -7.49 -17.10
N GLN A 302 0.53 -6.34 -17.29
CA GLN A 302 0.02 -5.25 -18.13
C GLN A 302 -0.14 -5.70 -19.57
N ASN A 303 -1.23 -5.31 -20.22
CA ASN A 303 -1.37 -5.47 -21.65
C ASN A 303 -0.36 -4.59 -22.38
N PRO A 304 0.36 -5.09 -23.40
CA PRO A 304 1.40 -4.34 -24.08
C PRO A 304 0.94 -2.95 -24.54
N GLY A 305 1.51 -1.91 -23.92
CA GLY A 305 1.29 -0.50 -24.30
C GLY A 305 -0.03 0.14 -23.85
N TYR A 306 -0.85 -0.55 -23.04
CA TYR A 306 -2.13 -0.05 -22.52
C TYR A 306 -2.26 -0.26 -21.01
N GLY A 307 -3.43 -0.67 -20.51
CA GLY A 307 -3.73 -0.83 -19.09
C GLY A 307 -3.78 -2.29 -18.65
N TRP A 308 -4.67 -2.55 -17.70
CA TRP A 308 -4.93 -3.86 -17.12
C TRP A 308 -6.43 -4.15 -17.13
N LYS A 309 -6.76 -5.43 -16.99
CA LYS A 309 -8.10 -5.96 -16.71
C LYS A 309 -7.93 -7.27 -15.94
N TYR A 310 -9.03 -7.87 -15.49
CA TYR A 310 -9.11 -9.19 -14.88
C TYR A 310 -8.27 -10.25 -15.61
N GLY A 311 -7.09 -10.58 -15.05
CA GLY A 311 -6.17 -11.56 -15.61
C GLY A 311 -4.77 -11.05 -15.96
N TYR A 312 -3.86 -12.00 -16.14
CA TYR A 312 -2.50 -11.74 -16.64
C TYR A 312 -2.56 -11.48 -18.15
N GLN A 313 -2.24 -10.26 -18.60
CA GLN A 313 -2.29 -9.87 -20.01
C GLN A 313 -3.62 -10.26 -20.69
N ALA A 314 -4.73 -9.83 -20.10
CA ALA A 314 -6.09 -10.21 -20.48
C ALA A 314 -6.51 -9.88 -21.94
N GLY A 315 -5.69 -9.15 -22.70
CA GLY A 315 -5.97 -8.74 -24.08
C GLY A 315 -6.99 -7.60 -24.19
N ARG A 316 -7.64 -7.24 -23.09
CA ARG A 316 -8.55 -6.09 -22.92
C ARG A 316 -8.15 -5.32 -21.67
N ASN A 317 -8.57 -4.06 -21.57
CA ASN A 317 -8.29 -3.18 -20.43
C ASN A 317 -9.60 -2.64 -19.86
N ASP A 318 -9.57 -2.22 -18.60
CA ASP A 318 -10.59 -1.37 -18.01
C ASP A 318 -9.97 -0.27 -17.15
N THR A 319 -10.69 0.84 -16.99
CA THR A 319 -10.23 2.05 -16.29
C THR A 319 -10.08 1.82 -14.77
N SER A 320 -10.90 0.95 -14.18
CA SER A 320 -10.95 0.70 -12.73
C SER A 320 -9.71 -0.06 -12.24
N VAL A 321 -9.43 -1.22 -12.85
CA VAL A 321 -8.27 -2.06 -12.57
C VAL A 321 -6.98 -1.33 -12.93
N THR A 322 -6.96 -0.63 -14.06
CA THR A 322 -5.81 0.20 -14.45
C THR A 322 -5.53 1.27 -13.38
N GLY A 323 -6.57 1.87 -12.81
CA GLY A 323 -6.46 2.81 -11.70
C GLY A 323 -5.74 2.24 -10.49
N TRP A 324 -6.20 1.09 -10.00
CA TRP A 324 -5.59 0.41 -8.85
C TRP A 324 -4.14 -0.04 -9.11
N MET A 325 -3.85 -0.54 -10.32
CA MET A 325 -2.49 -0.91 -10.71
C MET A 325 -1.55 0.29 -10.73
N VAL A 326 -2.01 1.45 -11.21
CA VAL A 326 -1.23 2.69 -11.18
C VAL A 326 -0.93 3.11 -9.74
N LEU A 327 -1.89 3.03 -8.82
CA LEU A 327 -1.65 3.34 -7.40
C LEU A 327 -0.62 2.39 -6.79
N ALA A 328 -0.75 1.08 -7.01
CA ALA A 328 0.20 0.09 -6.52
C ALA A 328 1.62 0.34 -7.06
N LEU A 329 1.75 0.55 -8.37
CA LEU A 329 3.03 0.80 -9.04
C LEU A 329 3.65 2.13 -8.62
N LYS A 330 2.84 3.17 -8.34
CA LYS A 330 3.31 4.46 -7.83
C LYS A 330 4.02 4.26 -6.48
N THR A 331 3.37 3.56 -5.55
CA THR A 331 3.94 3.24 -4.23
C THR A 331 5.19 2.37 -4.36
N SER A 332 5.14 1.31 -5.18
CA SER A 332 6.30 0.44 -5.41
C SER A 332 7.47 1.15 -6.08
N LYS A 333 7.24 2.13 -6.95
CA LYS A 333 8.31 2.96 -7.55
C LYS A 333 9.07 3.74 -6.48
N VAL A 334 8.38 4.21 -5.43
CA VAL A 334 9.05 4.87 -4.29
C VAL A 334 9.90 3.87 -3.50
N CYS A 335 9.45 2.63 -3.32
CA CYS A 335 10.28 1.54 -2.74
C CYS A 335 11.54 1.30 -3.58
N ALA A 336 11.42 1.29 -4.90
CA ALA A 336 12.54 1.11 -5.83
C ALA A 336 13.53 2.28 -5.76
N LEU A 337 13.04 3.53 -5.77
CA LEU A 337 13.86 4.74 -5.63
C LEU A 337 14.59 4.79 -4.28
N SER A 338 13.95 4.28 -3.23
CA SER A 338 14.53 4.12 -1.88
C SER A 338 15.50 2.93 -1.77
N ARG A 339 15.69 2.17 -2.86
CA ARG A 339 16.52 0.96 -2.94
C ARG A 339 16.09 -0.14 -1.98
N TYR A 340 14.79 -0.23 -1.67
CA TYR A 340 14.24 -1.29 -0.82
C TYR A 340 13.92 -2.54 -1.62
N ILE A 341 13.57 -2.38 -2.90
CA ILE A 341 13.33 -3.49 -3.84
C ILE A 341 14.27 -3.38 -5.05
N LYS A 342 14.60 -4.51 -5.68
CA LYS A 342 15.53 -4.58 -6.82
C LYS A 342 14.77 -4.51 -8.15
N ILE A 343 14.17 -3.36 -8.42
CA ILE A 343 13.54 -3.01 -9.70
C ILE A 343 14.10 -1.65 -10.12
N LYS A 344 14.50 -1.46 -11.39
CA LYS A 344 15.07 -0.18 -11.80
C LYS A 344 13.92 0.81 -11.99
N SER A 345 14.06 2.05 -11.52
CA SER A 345 12.99 3.06 -11.61
C SER A 345 12.51 3.34 -13.04
N LYS A 346 13.38 3.12 -14.04
CA LYS A 346 13.03 3.22 -15.46
C LYS A 346 12.06 2.15 -15.95
N ASP A 347 12.02 0.99 -15.28
CA ASP A 347 11.18 -0.15 -15.68
C ASP A 347 9.70 0.13 -15.41
N PHE A 348 9.38 1.13 -14.59
CA PHE A 348 8.02 1.59 -14.34
C PHE A 348 7.49 2.55 -15.42
N GLN A 349 8.38 3.21 -16.19
CA GLN A 349 7.95 4.26 -17.12
C GLN A 349 7.03 3.73 -18.24
N PRO A 350 7.35 2.60 -18.91
CA PRO A 350 6.45 2.04 -19.92
C PRO A 350 5.05 1.71 -19.36
N ALA A 351 4.99 1.34 -18.08
CA ALA A 351 3.72 1.01 -17.44
C ALA A 351 2.83 2.24 -17.24
N PHE A 352 3.40 3.36 -16.79
CA PHE A 352 2.65 4.62 -16.69
C PHE A 352 2.30 5.20 -18.05
N ASP A 353 3.19 5.10 -19.05
CA ASP A 353 2.92 5.55 -20.41
C ASP A 353 1.75 4.77 -21.03
N GLY A 354 1.70 3.44 -20.82
CA GLY A 354 0.58 2.61 -21.26
C GLY A 354 -0.74 2.96 -20.57
N ALA A 355 -0.70 3.19 -19.25
CA ALA A 355 -1.87 3.63 -18.50
C ALA A 355 -2.41 4.98 -19.00
N LEU A 356 -1.53 5.95 -19.27
CA LEU A 356 -1.91 7.25 -19.84
C LEU A 356 -2.61 7.11 -21.20
N LYS A 357 -2.06 6.29 -22.10
CA LYS A 357 -2.68 5.98 -23.39
C LYS A 357 -4.07 5.36 -23.22
N TRP A 358 -4.24 4.48 -22.23
CA TRP A 358 -5.54 3.89 -21.93
C TRP A 358 -6.56 4.92 -21.42
N PHE A 359 -6.16 5.79 -20.48
CA PHE A 359 -7.05 6.84 -20.01
C PHE A 359 -7.39 7.83 -21.12
N GLU A 360 -6.47 8.10 -22.04
CA GLU A 360 -6.73 8.91 -23.23
C GLU A 360 -7.76 8.26 -24.14
N SER A 361 -7.59 6.98 -24.48
CA SER A 361 -8.56 6.28 -25.34
C SER A 361 -9.96 6.17 -24.74
N CYS A 362 -10.08 6.19 -23.40
CA CYS A 362 -11.36 6.08 -22.71
C CYS A 362 -11.98 7.44 -22.34
N THR A 363 -11.28 8.56 -22.54
CA THR A 363 -11.77 9.89 -22.17
C THR A 363 -12.39 10.60 -23.37
N SER A 364 -13.65 11.03 -23.23
CA SER A 364 -14.31 11.86 -24.22
C SER A 364 -13.70 13.26 -24.25
N GLU A 365 -13.12 13.67 -25.38
CA GLU A 365 -12.58 15.03 -25.54
C GLU A 365 -13.64 16.12 -25.35
N ARG A 366 -14.90 15.84 -25.73
CA ARG A 366 -16.02 16.79 -25.65
C ARG A 366 -16.47 17.04 -24.22
N SER A 367 -16.56 16.00 -23.40
CA SER A 367 -17.15 16.08 -22.06
C SER A 367 -16.14 15.98 -20.92
N GLY A 368 -14.92 15.49 -21.18
CA GLY A 368 -13.95 15.15 -20.15
C GLY A 368 -14.30 13.87 -19.36
N ILE A 369 -15.42 13.22 -19.67
CA ILE A 369 -15.85 11.99 -19.00
C ILE A 369 -15.01 10.82 -19.52
N CYS A 370 -14.39 10.08 -18.59
CA CYS A 370 -13.72 8.82 -18.84
C CYS A 370 -14.68 7.65 -18.61
N GLY A 371 -14.80 6.76 -19.60
CA GLY A 371 -15.59 5.53 -19.53
C GLY A 371 -14.84 4.36 -18.91
N TYR A 372 -15.51 3.22 -18.78
CA TYR A 372 -14.95 2.03 -18.14
C TYR A 372 -14.04 1.22 -19.09
N GLU A 373 -14.49 0.97 -20.31
CA GLU A 373 -13.78 0.31 -21.41
C GLU A 373 -13.70 1.20 -22.66
N THR A 374 -14.68 2.08 -22.88
CA THR A 374 -14.74 2.99 -24.04
C THR A 374 -15.42 4.30 -23.66
N PRO A 375 -15.19 5.41 -24.41
CA PRO A 375 -15.87 6.67 -24.13
C PRO A 375 -17.39 6.54 -24.20
N GLY A 376 -18.08 6.89 -23.12
CA GLY A 376 -19.55 6.92 -23.07
C GLY A 376 -20.22 5.56 -22.86
N ASP A 377 -19.48 4.52 -22.49
CA ASP A 377 -20.08 3.23 -22.13
C ASP A 377 -20.95 3.30 -20.87
N GLU A 378 -21.66 2.19 -20.61
CA GLU A 378 -22.58 2.11 -19.49
C GLU A 378 -21.91 1.91 -18.12
N GLY A 379 -20.59 1.72 -18.09
CA GLY A 379 -19.87 1.26 -16.91
C GLY A 379 -20.17 -0.19 -16.52
N SER A 380 -19.45 -0.67 -15.51
CA SER A 380 -19.74 -1.96 -14.87
C SER A 380 -20.96 -1.84 -13.96
N ARG A 381 -21.73 -2.91 -13.81
CA ARG A 381 -22.86 -3.02 -12.86
C ARG A 381 -22.69 -4.29 -12.05
N LEU A 382 -23.08 -4.25 -10.78
CA LEU A 382 -23.16 -5.47 -9.97
C LEU A 382 -24.28 -6.38 -10.48
N GLN A 383 -23.90 -7.56 -10.96
CA GLN A 383 -24.84 -8.54 -11.49
C GLN A 383 -25.70 -9.13 -10.34
N GLY A 384 -27.02 -9.23 -10.55
CA GLY A 384 -27.88 -10.11 -9.76
C GLY A 384 -28.31 -9.68 -8.35
N ARG A 385 -27.90 -8.50 -7.83
CA ARG A 385 -28.23 -8.08 -6.44
C ARG A 385 -29.06 -6.80 -6.29
N TYR A 386 -29.38 -6.09 -7.38
CA TYR A 386 -30.22 -4.89 -7.32
C TYR A 386 -31.54 -5.07 -8.05
N PRO A 387 -32.67 -4.60 -7.46
CA PRO A 387 -33.95 -4.57 -8.17
C PRO A 387 -33.90 -3.59 -9.33
N GLU A 388 -34.55 -3.92 -10.44
CA GLU A 388 -34.78 -2.97 -11.52
C GLU A 388 -35.81 -1.90 -11.07
N PRO A 389 -35.58 -0.60 -11.33
CA PRO A 389 -34.46 -0.05 -12.11
C PRO A 389 -33.18 0.14 -11.29
N TYR A 390 -32.02 -0.24 -11.85
CA TYR A 390 -30.71 -0.13 -11.19
C TYR A 390 -30.51 1.20 -10.44
N PRO A 391 -30.20 1.20 -9.13
CA PRO A 391 -30.46 2.36 -8.27
C PRO A 391 -29.38 3.44 -8.31
N TYR A 392 -28.25 3.20 -8.95
CA TYR A 392 -27.12 4.14 -9.02
C TYR A 392 -27.09 4.90 -10.34
N SER A 393 -26.66 6.17 -10.25
CA SER A 393 -26.53 7.02 -11.43
C SER A 393 -25.17 6.82 -12.10
N LYS A 394 -25.14 6.89 -13.43
CA LYS A 394 -23.92 7.00 -14.22
C LYS A 394 -23.29 8.39 -14.16
N ASP A 395 -24.03 9.41 -13.70
CA ASP A 395 -23.49 10.77 -13.57
C ASP A 395 -22.27 10.77 -12.63
N LEU A 396 -22.27 9.90 -11.61
CA LEU A 396 -21.14 9.62 -10.74
C LEU A 396 -20.00 9.02 -11.57
N SER A 397 -19.17 9.90 -12.12
CA SER A 397 -18.15 9.54 -13.08
C SER A 397 -16.90 8.97 -12.39
N CYS A 398 -17.05 7.82 -11.73
CA CYS A 398 -15.99 7.15 -10.98
C CYS A 398 -14.73 6.95 -11.82
N MET A 399 -14.91 6.52 -13.06
CA MET A 399 -13.82 6.32 -14.01
C MET A 399 -13.14 7.65 -14.40
N THR A 400 -13.87 8.76 -14.36
CA THR A 400 -13.28 10.10 -14.53
C THR A 400 -12.41 10.46 -13.34
N ALA A 401 -12.84 10.19 -12.10
CA ALA A 401 -12.02 10.41 -10.91
C ALA A 401 -10.73 9.59 -10.95
N VAL A 402 -10.82 8.32 -11.33
CA VAL A 402 -9.68 7.42 -11.52
C VAL A 402 -8.72 7.98 -12.58
N SER A 403 -9.24 8.32 -13.76
CA SER A 403 -8.45 8.90 -14.87
C SER A 403 -7.72 10.18 -14.45
N VAL A 404 -8.42 11.13 -13.81
CA VAL A 404 -7.80 12.38 -13.34
C VAL A 404 -6.68 12.11 -12.36
N LEU A 405 -6.90 11.29 -11.34
CA LEU A 405 -5.88 10.97 -10.34
C LEU A 405 -4.67 10.29 -10.97
N CYS A 406 -4.90 9.28 -11.79
CA CYS A 406 -3.84 8.49 -12.40
C CYS A 406 -3.04 9.30 -13.43
N ARG A 407 -3.67 10.23 -14.16
CA ARG A 407 -2.97 11.20 -15.02
C ARG A 407 -2.00 12.07 -14.23
N ILE A 408 -2.46 12.63 -13.12
CA ILE A 408 -1.60 13.40 -12.21
C ILE A 408 -0.43 12.54 -11.73
N PHE A 409 -0.69 11.29 -11.33
CA PHE A 409 0.34 10.39 -10.81
C PHE A 409 1.32 9.87 -11.85
N ALA A 410 0.90 9.77 -13.10
CA ALA A 410 1.75 9.48 -14.23
C ALA A 410 2.55 10.72 -14.71
N GLY A 411 2.30 11.90 -14.14
CA GLY A 411 3.09 13.12 -14.35
C GLY A 411 2.44 14.17 -15.25
N GLU A 412 1.16 14.03 -15.60
CA GLU A 412 0.43 15.05 -16.34
C GLU A 412 0.19 16.30 -15.47
N LYS A 413 0.43 17.49 -16.03
CA LYS A 413 0.25 18.75 -15.30
C LYS A 413 -1.22 19.00 -14.99
N THR A 414 -1.51 19.41 -13.76
CA THR A 414 -2.87 19.79 -13.31
C THR A 414 -3.54 20.88 -14.15
N SER A 415 -2.77 21.65 -14.93
CA SER A 415 -3.25 22.66 -15.86
C SER A 415 -3.69 22.14 -17.23
N SER A 416 -3.52 20.84 -17.50
CA SER A 416 -3.94 20.21 -18.76
C SER A 416 -5.45 20.27 -18.97
N ASN A 417 -5.89 20.21 -20.22
CA ASN A 417 -7.32 20.25 -20.55
C ASN A 417 -8.04 19.02 -20.00
N ALA A 418 -7.43 17.82 -20.08
CA ALA A 418 -8.03 16.58 -19.59
C ALA A 418 -8.26 16.61 -18.07
N ILE A 419 -7.30 17.11 -17.28
CA ILE A 419 -7.47 17.22 -15.82
C ILE A 419 -8.49 18.33 -15.49
N LYS A 420 -8.47 19.46 -16.19
CA LYS A 420 -9.44 20.55 -15.96
C LYS A 420 -10.88 20.15 -16.26
N SER A 421 -11.12 19.46 -17.38
CA SER A 421 -12.46 18.99 -17.76
C SER A 421 -12.94 17.89 -16.82
N GLY A 422 -12.09 16.91 -16.50
CA GLY A 422 -12.40 15.89 -15.50
C GLY A 422 -12.72 16.50 -14.14
N ALA A 423 -11.95 17.49 -13.68
CA ALA A 423 -12.23 18.20 -12.44
C ALA A 423 -13.56 18.98 -12.47
N ALA A 424 -14.03 19.45 -13.64
CA ALA A 424 -15.34 20.06 -13.77
C ALA A 424 -16.45 19.02 -13.59
N VAL A 425 -16.31 17.86 -14.23
CA VAL A 425 -17.23 16.70 -14.06
C VAL A 425 -17.31 16.29 -12.59
N LEU A 426 -16.16 16.22 -11.88
CA LEU A 426 -16.17 15.89 -10.45
C LEU A 426 -16.96 16.92 -9.63
N MET A 427 -16.82 18.22 -9.90
CA MET A 427 -17.53 19.26 -9.16
C MET A 427 -19.04 19.27 -9.41
N GLU A 428 -19.54 18.68 -10.50
CA GLU A 428 -20.98 18.49 -10.70
C GLU A 428 -21.57 17.43 -9.75
N GLU A 429 -20.70 16.55 -9.24
CA GLU A 429 -21.05 15.36 -8.47
C GLU A 429 -20.37 15.33 -7.10
N ILE A 430 -20.33 16.49 -6.42
CA ILE A 430 -19.79 16.59 -5.05
C ILE A 430 -20.40 15.56 -4.09
N PRO A 431 -19.66 15.09 -3.07
CA PRO A 431 -20.13 14.05 -2.15
C PRO A 431 -21.45 14.41 -1.47
N ARG A 432 -22.40 13.48 -1.52
CA ARG A 432 -23.73 13.60 -0.89
C ARG A 432 -24.21 12.24 -0.44
N TRP A 433 -24.50 12.09 0.85
CA TRP A 433 -25.13 10.88 1.39
C TRP A 433 -26.63 10.86 1.05
N ARG A 434 -26.96 10.55 -0.21
CA ARG A 434 -28.34 10.47 -0.69
C ARG A 434 -28.67 9.07 -1.20
N PRO A 435 -29.43 8.28 -0.43
CA PRO A 435 -29.99 7.02 -0.91
C PRO A 435 -30.88 7.20 -2.14
N GLN A 436 -31.31 6.09 -2.73
CA GLN A 436 -32.31 6.14 -3.79
C GLN A 436 -33.67 6.58 -3.21
N GLU A 437 -34.35 7.48 -3.93
CA GLU A 437 -35.69 7.96 -3.58
C GLU A 437 -36.61 7.83 -4.80
N GLY A 438 -37.41 6.75 -4.84
CA GLY A 438 -38.25 6.43 -6.00
C GLY A 438 -37.43 6.30 -7.29
N LYS A 439 -37.75 7.11 -8.31
CA LYS A 439 -37.00 7.13 -9.58
C LYS A 439 -35.65 7.86 -9.49
N ARG A 440 -35.44 8.67 -8.44
CA ARG A 440 -34.20 9.42 -8.25
C ARG A 440 -33.10 8.48 -7.79
N LYS A 441 -32.04 8.39 -8.58
CA LYS A 441 -30.89 7.52 -8.31
C LYS A 441 -30.10 7.97 -7.07
N SER A 442 -29.52 6.98 -6.39
CA SER A 442 -28.60 7.17 -5.27
C SER A 442 -27.36 7.96 -5.73
N LYS A 443 -26.77 8.72 -4.80
CA LYS A 443 -25.46 9.39 -4.97
C LYS A 443 -24.38 8.82 -4.04
N ILE A 444 -24.67 7.74 -3.32
CA ILE A 444 -23.73 7.10 -2.41
C ILE A 444 -22.79 6.21 -3.21
N ASN A 445 -21.50 6.57 -3.23
CA ASN A 445 -20.45 5.75 -3.83
C ASN A 445 -19.10 6.08 -3.18
N LEU A 446 -18.70 5.29 -2.18
CA LEU A 446 -17.47 5.50 -1.44
C LEU A 446 -16.22 5.28 -2.30
N TYR A 447 -16.30 4.37 -3.29
CA TYR A 447 -15.23 4.14 -4.25
C TYR A 447 -14.92 5.40 -5.07
N TYR A 448 -15.97 6.04 -5.58
CA TYR A 448 -15.89 7.34 -6.24
C TYR A 448 -15.35 8.41 -5.31
N TRP A 449 -15.90 8.52 -4.09
CA TRP A 449 -15.46 9.54 -3.14
C TRP A 449 -13.99 9.43 -2.77
N TYR A 450 -13.44 8.22 -2.63
CA TYR A 450 -12.01 8.03 -2.39
C TYR A 450 -11.15 8.61 -3.53
N TYR A 451 -11.37 8.15 -4.76
CA TYR A 451 -10.59 8.60 -5.91
C TYR A 451 -10.78 10.08 -6.20
N ALA A 452 -12.02 10.58 -6.13
CA ALA A 452 -12.33 11.96 -6.42
C ALA A 452 -11.78 12.89 -5.32
N THR A 453 -11.85 12.51 -4.04
CA THR A 453 -11.21 13.26 -2.96
C THR A 453 -9.71 13.35 -3.16
N TYR A 454 -9.07 12.26 -3.58
CA TYR A 454 -7.64 12.28 -3.84
C TYR A 454 -7.29 13.15 -5.05
N ALA A 455 -8.04 13.04 -6.15
CA ALA A 455 -7.86 13.88 -7.33
C ALA A 455 -8.04 15.38 -7.01
N MET A 456 -9.11 15.72 -6.29
CA MET A 456 -9.42 17.10 -5.92
C MET A 456 -8.41 17.67 -4.92
N PHE A 457 -7.86 16.84 -4.02
CA PHE A 457 -6.76 17.23 -3.14
C PHE A 457 -5.50 17.60 -3.92
N GLN A 458 -5.16 16.80 -4.95
CA GLN A 458 -4.02 17.07 -5.84
C GLN A 458 -4.22 18.36 -6.65
N ILE A 459 -5.45 18.64 -7.10
CA ILE A 459 -5.80 19.89 -7.80
C ILE A 459 -5.72 21.11 -6.86
N GLY A 460 -6.18 20.97 -5.61
CA GLY A 460 -6.13 22.02 -4.61
C GLY A 460 -7.08 23.21 -4.89
N GLY A 461 -6.76 24.36 -4.28
CA GLY A 461 -7.47 25.61 -4.54
C GLY A 461 -8.89 25.68 -3.95
N SER A 462 -9.75 26.51 -4.55
CA SER A 462 -11.15 26.66 -4.13
C SER A 462 -11.95 25.37 -4.31
N LYS A 463 -11.74 24.66 -5.41
CA LYS A 463 -12.44 23.40 -5.71
C LYS A 463 -12.16 22.34 -4.64
N TRP A 464 -10.90 22.23 -4.17
CA TRP A 464 -10.58 21.34 -3.05
C TRP A 464 -11.33 21.71 -1.77
N ARG A 465 -11.38 23.00 -1.41
CA ARG A 465 -12.06 23.44 -0.18
C ARG A 465 -13.55 23.08 -0.21
N GLU A 466 -14.22 23.37 -1.32
CA GLU A 466 -15.64 23.05 -1.52
C GLU A 466 -15.87 21.53 -1.49
N TRP A 467 -15.04 20.76 -2.20
CA TRP A 467 -15.11 19.30 -2.19
C TRP A 467 -14.91 18.73 -0.78
N ASN A 468 -13.87 19.16 -0.08
CA ASN A 468 -13.50 18.61 1.22
C ASN A 468 -14.56 18.93 2.28
N GLU A 469 -15.18 20.12 2.25
CA GLU A 469 -16.30 20.43 3.14
C GLU A 469 -17.48 19.48 2.94
N ALA A 470 -17.88 19.25 1.68
CA ALA A 470 -18.97 18.33 1.36
C ALA A 470 -18.61 16.87 1.73
N MET A 471 -17.36 16.46 1.53
CA MET A 471 -16.86 15.13 1.87
C MET A 471 -16.89 14.90 3.39
N ILE A 472 -16.36 15.84 4.17
CA ILE A 472 -16.36 15.77 5.64
C ILE A 472 -17.79 15.70 6.17
N GLU A 473 -18.67 16.58 5.69
CA GLU A 473 -20.09 16.58 6.07
C GLU A 473 -20.74 15.22 5.76
N THR A 474 -20.44 14.66 4.58
CA THR A 474 -20.99 13.38 4.12
C THR A 474 -20.52 12.21 4.99
N LEU A 475 -19.22 12.06 5.23
CA LEU A 475 -18.71 10.88 5.94
C LEU A 475 -18.89 10.99 7.45
N VAL A 476 -18.57 12.13 8.07
CA VAL A 476 -18.61 12.26 9.54
C VAL A 476 -20.03 12.12 10.06
N ARG A 477 -21.03 12.72 9.40
CA ARG A 477 -22.43 12.65 9.85
C ARG A 477 -23.07 11.27 9.69
N ASN A 478 -22.56 10.45 8.78
CA ASN A 478 -23.14 9.14 8.47
C ASN A 478 -22.34 7.96 9.03
N GLN A 479 -21.31 8.23 9.84
CA GLN A 479 -20.61 7.18 10.58
C GLN A 479 -21.49 6.69 11.73
N ARG A 480 -21.57 5.36 11.91
CA ARG A 480 -22.35 4.74 12.97
C ARG A 480 -21.81 5.14 14.34
N VAL A 481 -22.71 5.39 15.28
CA VAL A 481 -22.40 5.78 16.66
C VAL A 481 -23.08 4.81 17.62
N GLY A 482 -22.32 4.26 18.56
CA GLY A 482 -22.83 3.35 19.57
C GLY A 482 -22.93 1.89 19.12
N GLY A 483 -22.93 1.00 20.11
CA GLY A 483 -23.11 -0.44 19.90
C GLY A 483 -21.98 -1.09 19.10
N CYS A 484 -22.29 -2.26 18.52
CA CYS A 484 -21.32 -3.05 17.76
C CYS A 484 -20.74 -2.29 16.56
N GLU A 485 -21.59 -1.54 15.87
CA GLU A 485 -21.27 -0.82 14.64
C GLU A 485 -20.47 0.47 14.88
N ASP A 486 -20.24 0.89 16.13
CA ASP A 486 -19.62 2.18 16.45
C ASP A 486 -18.29 2.38 15.72
N GLY A 487 -18.23 3.42 14.87
CA GLY A 487 -17.07 3.75 14.05
C GLY A 487 -17.11 3.20 12.62
N SER A 488 -18.05 2.31 12.29
CA SER A 488 -18.22 1.81 10.92
C SER A 488 -19.08 2.73 10.05
N TRP A 489 -19.07 2.48 8.75
CA TRP A 489 -20.10 2.97 7.82
C TRP A 489 -20.91 1.79 7.29
N ASP A 490 -22.21 2.01 7.09
CA ASP A 490 -23.10 0.99 6.55
C ASP A 490 -22.65 0.61 5.13
N PRO A 491 -22.72 -0.68 4.75
CA PRO A 491 -22.33 -1.14 3.43
C PRO A 491 -23.40 -0.80 2.39
N VAL A 492 -23.47 0.48 2.06
CA VAL A 492 -24.38 1.07 1.09
C VAL A 492 -23.59 1.66 -0.08
N GLY A 493 -24.30 1.98 -1.16
CA GLY A 493 -23.65 2.43 -2.39
C GLY A 493 -23.30 1.27 -3.30
N GLU A 494 -23.00 1.61 -4.56
CA GLU A 494 -22.88 0.64 -5.64
C GLU A 494 -21.93 -0.50 -5.28
N TRP A 495 -20.65 -0.21 -5.09
CA TRP A 495 -19.63 -1.21 -4.77
C TRP A 495 -19.49 -1.49 -3.26
N GLY A 496 -20.15 -0.69 -2.42
CA GLY A 496 -20.12 -0.84 -0.97
C GLY A 496 -20.71 -2.16 -0.51
N ILE A 497 -21.73 -2.68 -1.19
CA ILE A 497 -22.33 -3.97 -0.85
C ILE A 497 -21.40 -5.16 -1.16
N ALA A 498 -20.51 -5.05 -2.14
CA ALA A 498 -19.64 -6.15 -2.54
C ALA A 498 -18.52 -6.37 -1.51
N GLY A 499 -17.92 -5.30 -1.01
CA GLY A 499 -16.87 -5.39 0.01
C GLY A 499 -17.39 -5.45 1.45
N GLY A 500 -18.68 -5.25 1.67
CA GLY A 500 -19.29 -5.28 3.01
C GLY A 500 -18.81 -4.17 3.94
N ARG A 501 -19.18 -4.27 5.22
CA ARG A 501 -18.94 -3.22 6.24
C ARG A 501 -17.46 -2.96 6.47
N VAL A 502 -16.61 -3.98 6.36
CA VAL A 502 -15.15 -3.83 6.46
C VAL A 502 -14.62 -2.91 5.37
N TYR A 503 -14.99 -3.15 4.11
CA TYR A 503 -14.59 -2.29 2.99
C TYR A 503 -15.04 -0.85 3.21
N ASN A 504 -16.32 -0.63 3.53
CA ASN A 504 -16.87 0.71 3.70
C ASN A 504 -16.20 1.45 4.86
N THR A 505 -15.87 0.73 5.93
CA THR A 505 -15.16 1.30 7.08
C THR A 505 -13.73 1.69 6.73
N ALA A 506 -12.99 0.80 6.07
CA ALA A 506 -11.62 1.07 5.68
C ALA A 506 -11.53 2.19 4.64
N ILE A 507 -12.32 2.14 3.55
CA ILE A 507 -12.27 3.17 2.51
C ILE A 507 -12.81 4.53 2.99
N GLY A 508 -13.79 4.53 3.90
CA GLY A 508 -14.28 5.75 4.56
C GLY A 508 -13.18 6.43 5.38
N ALA A 509 -12.45 5.67 6.19
CA ALA A 509 -11.29 6.15 6.92
C ALA A 509 -10.20 6.68 5.96
N MET A 510 -9.82 5.88 4.96
CA MET A 510 -8.82 6.28 3.96
C MET A 510 -9.20 7.56 3.21
N THR A 511 -10.49 7.78 2.95
CA THR A 511 -10.99 9.00 2.29
C THR A 511 -10.82 10.22 3.19
N LEU A 512 -11.12 10.10 4.48
CA LEU A 512 -10.87 11.16 5.47
C LEU A 512 -9.38 11.39 5.71
N GLU A 513 -8.54 10.40 5.41
CA GLU A 513 -7.09 10.45 5.60
C GLU A 513 -6.31 11.05 4.43
N VAL A 514 -6.92 11.27 3.26
CA VAL A 514 -6.20 11.71 2.03
C VAL A 514 -5.23 12.88 2.29
N TYR A 515 -5.67 13.90 3.02
CA TYR A 515 -4.88 15.10 3.33
C TYR A 515 -4.01 14.98 4.59
N TYR A 516 -4.09 13.84 5.30
CA TYR A 516 -3.11 13.42 6.31
C TYR A 516 -1.96 12.63 5.68
N ARG A 517 -2.29 11.77 4.72
CA ARG A 517 -1.40 10.76 4.13
C ARG A 517 -0.49 11.26 3.04
N PHE A 518 -0.96 12.26 2.30
CA PHE A 518 -0.37 12.60 1.02
C PHE A 518 0.06 14.07 0.95
N ALA A 519 1.21 14.29 0.34
CA ALA A 519 1.59 15.60 -0.16
C ALA A 519 0.85 15.86 -1.49
N ARG A 520 0.72 17.13 -1.86
CA ARG A 520 0.40 17.46 -3.25
C ARG A 520 1.58 17.07 -4.12
N ALA A 521 1.31 16.47 -5.27
CA ALA A 521 2.27 16.24 -6.31
C ALA A 521 2.83 17.60 -6.76
N GLY A 522 4.15 17.74 -6.73
CA GLY A 522 4.89 18.91 -7.17
C GLY A 522 4.65 19.11 -8.66
N ASN A 523 4.19 20.31 -9.02
CA ASN A 523 4.03 20.73 -10.41
C ASN A 523 5.36 21.09 -11.06
#